data_AF-A0A934DZD3-F1
#
_entry.id   AF-A0A934DZD3-F1
#
_cell.length_a   1.000
_cell.length_b   1.000
_cell.length_c   1.000
_cell.angle_alpha   90.00
_cell.angle_beta   90.00
_cell.angle_gamma   90.00
#
_symmetry.space_group_name_H-M   'P 1'
#
loop_
_entity.id
_entity.type
_entity.pdbx_description
1 polymer ?
#
loop_
_entity_poly.entity_id
_entity_poly.type
_entity_poly.pdbx_seq_one_letter_code
_entity_poly.pdbx_strand_id
1 'polypeptide(L)'
;MRIRLIYPKWPKLEHQTEWHLPPHGPVVFAACVPEEHDLQFTDENVEPVDLEEKVDLVCISMMLTCQTPRGWQIADHFRARGVPVIFGGISTMLHAE
;
A
#
# COMPACT_ATOMS: atom_id res chain seq x y z
N MET A 1 -5.49 -6.39 -15.87
CA MET A 1 -6.25 -5.68 -14.81
C MET A 1 -5.53 -4.39 -14.49
N ARG A 2 -6.24 -3.35 -14.08
CA ARG A 2 -5.65 -2.14 -13.48
C ARG A 2 -5.46 -2.39 -11.99
N ILE A 3 -4.20 -2.44 -11.56
CA ILE A 3 -3.79 -2.74 -10.19
C ILE A 3 -3.13 -1.49 -9.61
N ARG A 4 -3.58 -1.07 -8.43
CA ARG A 4 -2.88 -0.04 -7.65
C ARG A 4 -2.15 -0.68 -6.48
N LEU A 5 -0.83 -0.56 -6.45
CA LEU A 5 0.02 -0.98 -5.36
C LEU A 5 0.38 0.21 -4.48
N ILE A 6 0.02 0.15 -3.19
CA ILE A 6 0.13 1.27 -2.26
C ILE A 6 1.10 0.92 -1.13
N TYR A 7 2.02 1.82 -0.84
CA TYR A 7 2.83 1.82 0.37
C TYR A 7 2.34 2.93 1.32
N PRO A 8 1.57 2.61 2.37
CA PRO A 8 0.95 3.62 3.22
C PRO A 8 1.97 4.48 3.98
N LYS A 9 1.61 5.71 4.29
CA LYS A 9 2.46 6.55 5.15
C LYS A 9 2.38 6.09 6.59
N TRP A 10 3.42 6.39 7.36
CA TRP A 10 3.42 6.19 8.81
C TRP A 10 3.66 7.50 9.56
N PRO A 11 3.13 7.63 10.79
CA PRO A 11 3.39 8.80 11.61
C PRO A 11 4.88 8.94 11.93
N LYS A 12 5.41 10.16 11.80
CA LYS A 12 6.77 10.51 12.23
C LYS A 12 6.72 11.00 13.68
N LEU A 13 7.79 10.74 14.45
CA LEU A 13 7.92 11.28 15.79
C LEU A 13 8.27 12.77 15.73
N GLU A 14 7.82 13.57 16.71
CA GLU A 14 7.94 15.04 16.72
C GLU A 14 9.37 15.56 16.51
N HIS A 15 10.36 14.83 17.02
CA HIS A 15 11.79 15.22 16.93
C HIS A 15 12.62 14.28 16.06
N GLN A 16 11.97 13.50 15.20
CA GLN A 16 12.64 12.63 14.24
C GLN A 16 12.83 13.38 12.92
N THR A 17 14.08 13.46 12.45
CA THR A 17 14.37 13.90 11.07
C THR A 17 13.55 13.08 10.10
N GLU A 18 12.83 13.72 9.19
CA GLU A 18 12.02 13.00 8.22
C GLU A 18 12.89 12.16 7.29
N TRP A 19 12.53 10.89 7.17
CA TRP A 19 13.13 9.95 6.23
C TRP A 19 12.09 8.92 5.81
N HIS A 20 12.26 8.39 4.60
CA HIS A 20 11.39 7.37 4.03
C HIS A 20 12.20 6.09 3.77
N LEU A 21 11.71 4.96 4.28
CA LEU A 21 12.21 3.63 3.97
C LEU A 21 12.05 3.36 2.47
N PRO A 22 13.10 2.85 1.78
CA PRO A 22 12.94 2.39 0.41
C PRO A 22 11.94 1.23 0.38
N PRO A 23 10.85 1.32 -0.41
CA PRO A 23 9.78 0.33 -0.40
C PRO A 23 10.17 -0.90 -1.25
N HIS A 24 11.20 -1.64 -0.84
CA HIS A 24 11.76 -2.75 -1.63
C HIS A 24 10.77 -3.90 -1.84
N GLY A 25 10.03 -4.29 -0.80
CA GLY A 25 9.02 -5.36 -0.88
C GLY A 25 7.99 -5.17 -2.00
N PRO A 26 7.26 -4.04 -2.07
CA PRO A 26 6.31 -3.79 -3.15
C PRO A 26 6.97 -3.67 -4.53
N VAL A 27 8.20 -3.17 -4.64
CA VAL A 27 8.92 -3.11 -5.93
C VAL A 27 9.23 -4.51 -6.46
N VAL A 28 9.69 -5.42 -5.59
CA VAL A 28 9.91 -6.83 -5.99
C VAL A 28 8.60 -7.51 -6.36
N PHE A 29 7.53 -7.28 -5.61
CA PHE A 29 6.20 -7.78 -5.96
C PHE A 29 5.77 -7.30 -7.34
N ALA A 30 5.89 -5.99 -7.62
CA ALA A 30 5.54 -5.40 -8.92
C ALA A 30 6.31 -6.04 -10.07
N ALA A 31 7.61 -6.32 -9.89
CA ALA A 31 8.44 -6.98 -10.90
C ALA A 31 8.03 -8.44 -11.19
N CYS A 32 7.30 -9.09 -10.28
CA CYS A 32 6.77 -10.44 -10.46
C CYS A 32 5.35 -10.47 -11.05
N VAL A 33 4.70 -9.32 -11.20
CA VAL A 33 3.36 -9.25 -11.78
C VAL A 33 3.47 -9.43 -13.31
N PRO A 34 2.66 -10.31 -13.93
CA PRO A 34 2.65 -10.49 -15.38
C PRO A 34 2.37 -9.18 -16.15
N GLU A 35 3.03 -8.99 -17.30
CA GLU A 35 2.99 -7.75 -18.08
C GLU A 35 1.58 -7.40 -18.62
N GLU A 36 0.66 -8.36 -18.72
CA GLU A 36 -0.74 -8.12 -19.11
C GLU A 36 -1.56 -7.38 -18.03
N HIS A 37 -0.98 -7.11 -16.86
CA HIS A 37 -1.57 -6.30 -15.82
C HIS A 37 -0.90 -4.94 -15.75
N ASP A 38 -1.72 -3.89 -15.78
CA ASP A 38 -1.28 -2.51 -15.61
C ASP A 38 -1.18 -2.22 -14.11
N LEU A 39 0.03 -2.32 -13.56
CA LEU A 39 0.30 -2.06 -12.16
C LEU A 39 0.97 -0.69 -12.01
N GLN A 40 0.35 0.17 -11.21
CA GLN A 40 0.94 1.44 -10.79
C GLN A 40 1.25 1.42 -9.30
N PHE A 41 2.42 1.98 -8.93
CA PHE A 41 2.90 2.04 -7.56
C PHE A 41 2.76 3.46 -7.00
N THR A 42 2.33 3.57 -5.74
CA THR A 42 2.28 4.84 -4.99
C THR A 42 2.91 4.67 -3.62
N ASP A 43 3.90 5.50 -3.33
CA ASP A 43 4.43 5.70 -1.99
C ASP A 43 3.73 6.89 -1.34
N GLU A 44 2.87 6.62 -0.36
CA GLU A 44 2.09 7.66 0.31
C GLU A 44 2.97 8.62 1.15
N ASN A 45 4.24 8.24 1.41
CA ASN A 45 5.19 9.14 2.05
C ASN A 45 5.72 10.21 1.08
N VAL A 46 5.65 9.97 -0.22
CA VAL A 46 6.16 10.87 -1.26
C VAL A 46 5.01 11.65 -1.91
N GLU A 47 3.89 10.98 -2.19
CA GLU A 47 2.74 11.59 -2.88
C GLU A 47 1.42 11.04 -2.33
N PRO A 48 0.31 11.79 -2.36
CA PRO A 48 -0.95 11.30 -1.84
C PRO A 48 -1.50 10.13 -2.67
N VAL A 49 -2.15 9.18 -2.00
CA VAL A 49 -2.95 8.14 -2.66
C VAL A 49 -4.21 8.76 -3.26
N ASP A 50 -4.44 8.54 -4.56
CA ASP A 50 -5.72 8.84 -5.21
C ASP A 50 -6.76 7.80 -4.81
N LEU A 51 -7.59 8.15 -3.83
CA LEU A 51 -8.63 7.26 -3.31
C LEU A 51 -9.80 7.09 -4.29
N GLU A 52 -9.97 7.98 -5.27
CA GLU A 52 -11.07 7.94 -6.24
C GLU A 52 -10.68 7.21 -7.53
N GLU A 53 -9.44 6.75 -7.63
CA GLU A 53 -8.95 6.02 -8.79
C GLU A 53 -9.84 4.81 -9.13
N LYS A 54 -10.05 4.59 -10.42
CA LYS A 54 -10.81 3.44 -10.94
C LYS A 54 -9.85 2.28 -11.25
N VAL A 55 -9.77 1.36 -10.31
CA VAL A 55 -8.93 0.15 -10.41
C VAL A 55 -9.73 -1.12 -10.19
N ASP A 56 -9.21 -2.23 -10.71
CA ASP A 56 -9.82 -3.55 -10.58
C ASP A 56 -9.35 -4.27 -9.31
N LEU A 57 -8.19 -3.90 -8.77
CA LEU A 57 -7.57 -4.48 -7.57
C LEU A 57 -6.68 -3.45 -6.88
N VAL A 58 -6.70 -3.43 -5.54
CA VAL A 58 -5.75 -2.69 -4.71
C VAL A 58 -4.88 -3.65 -3.91
N CYS A 59 -3.57 -3.47 -3.99
CA CYS A 59 -2.59 -4.17 -3.17
C CYS A 59 -1.98 -3.17 -2.18
N ILE A 60 -1.97 -3.48 -0.88
CA ILE A 60 -1.38 -2.61 0.15
C ILE A 60 -0.19 -3.33 0.79
N SER A 61 0.99 -2.75 0.66
CA SER A 61 2.23 -3.27 1.25
C SER A 61 2.53 -2.55 2.56
N MET A 62 2.47 -3.28 3.67
CA MET A 62 2.71 -2.75 5.01
C MET A 62 3.98 -3.36 5.59
N MET A 63 5.05 -2.57 5.63
CA MET A 63 6.32 -2.96 6.24
C MET A 63 6.29 -2.76 7.76
N LEU A 64 5.75 -1.65 8.25
CA LEU A 64 5.76 -1.31 9.67
C LEU A 64 4.38 -1.55 10.29
N THR A 65 4.34 -2.08 11.51
CA THR A 65 3.10 -2.22 12.29
C THR A 65 2.34 -0.90 12.43
N CYS A 66 3.04 0.23 12.50
CA CYS A 66 2.42 1.56 12.59
C CYS A 66 1.77 2.05 11.28
N GLN A 67 2.00 1.38 10.15
CA GLN A 67 1.26 1.64 8.90
C GLN A 67 -0.13 1.00 8.91
N THR A 68 -0.35 -0.04 9.72
CA THR A 68 -1.57 -0.85 9.72
C THR A 68 -2.87 -0.03 9.85
N PRO A 69 -2.99 0.94 10.78
CA PRO A 69 -4.19 1.77 10.85
C PRO A 69 -4.48 2.53 9.55
N ARG A 70 -3.45 3.07 8.90
CA ARG A 70 -3.60 3.78 7.62
C ARG A 70 -3.93 2.80 6.48
N GLY A 71 -3.31 1.63 6.46
CA GLY A 71 -3.61 0.57 5.50
C GLY A 71 -5.09 0.15 5.54
N TRP A 72 -5.65 -0.04 6.74
CA TRP A 72 -7.08 -0.35 6.90
C TRP A 72 -7.99 0.78 6.41
N GLN A 73 -7.68 2.05 6.72
CA GLN A 73 -8.46 3.18 6.21
C GLN A 73 -8.52 3.22 4.67
N ILE A 74 -7.39 2.99 4.02
CA ILE A 74 -7.31 2.93 2.55
C ILE A 74 -8.13 1.74 2.04
N ALA A 75 -7.97 0.58 2.66
CA ALA A 75 -8.70 -0.64 2.29
C ALA A 75 -10.22 -0.47 2.42
N ASP A 76 -10.69 0.08 3.54
CA ASP A 76 -12.11 0.27 3.80
C ASP A 76 -12.74 1.21 2.78
N HIS A 77 -12.01 2.25 2.35
CA HIS A 77 -12.45 3.14 1.28
C HIS A 77 -12.67 2.39 -0.04
N PHE A 78 -11.68 1.62 -0.51
CA PHE A 78 -11.79 0.85 -1.77
C PHE A 78 -12.82 -0.29 -1.66
N ARG A 79 -12.90 -0.98 -0.52
CA ARG A 79 -13.89 -2.03 -0.27
C ARG A 79 -15.31 -1.49 -0.28
N ALA A 80 -15.55 -0.30 0.26
CA ALA A 80 -16.86 0.36 0.20
C ALA A 80 -17.32 0.64 -1.25
N ARG A 81 -16.37 0.75 -2.19
CA ARG A 81 -16.61 0.90 -3.64
C ARG A 81 -16.69 -0.44 -4.38
N GLY A 82 -16.60 -1.57 -3.67
CA GLY A 82 -16.63 -2.91 -4.25
C GLY A 82 -15.32 -3.37 -4.89
N VAL A 83 -14.23 -2.62 -4.69
CA VAL A 83 -12.91 -2.98 -5.22
C VAL A 83 -12.25 -3.99 -4.26
N PRO A 84 -11.78 -5.15 -4.75
CA PRO A 84 -11.07 -6.12 -3.91
C PRO A 84 -9.73 -5.55 -3.44
N VAL A 85 -9.32 -5.93 -2.23
CA VAL A 85 -8.08 -5.46 -1.59
C VAL A 85 -7.26 -6.66 -1.10
N ILE A 86 -5.94 -6.63 -1.33
CA ILE A 86 -4.97 -7.60 -0.82
C ILE A 86 -3.95 -6.88 0.05
N PHE A 87 -3.65 -7.44 1.23
CA PHE A 87 -2.57 -6.97 2.10
C PHE A 87 -1.33 -7.86 1.98
N GLY A 88 -0.17 -7.24 2.09
CA GLY A 88 1.12 -7.92 2.14
C GLY A 88 2.17 -7.13 2.92
N GLY A 89 3.37 -7.69 3.03
CA GLY A 89 4.45 -7.12 3.84
C GLY A 89 4.60 -7.77 5.21
N ILE A 90 5.70 -7.47 5.90
CA ILE A 90 6.04 -8.12 7.17
C ILE A 90 5.03 -7.80 8.26
N SER A 91 4.39 -6.61 8.26
CA SER A 91 3.34 -6.28 9.22
C SER A 91 2.16 -7.26 9.11
N THR A 92 1.69 -7.52 7.90
CA THR A 92 0.59 -8.47 7.65
C THR A 92 0.94 -9.90 8.09
N MET A 93 2.19 -10.33 7.91
CA MET A 93 2.63 -11.66 8.35
C MET A 93 2.73 -11.78 9.88
N LEU A 94 3.05 -10.68 10.58
CA LEU A 94 3.15 -10.66 12.04
C LEU A 94 1.79 -10.49 12.73
N HIS A 95 0.81 -9.90 12.04
CA HIS A 95 -0.55 -9.61 12.51
C HIS A 95 -1.58 -10.14 11.49
N ALA A 96 -1.58 -11.46 11.30
CA ALA A 96 -2.38 -12.12 10.26
C ALA A 96 -3.83 -12.45 10.70
N GLU A 97 -4.10 -12.32 12.00
CA GLU A 97 -5.43 -12.48 12.62
C GLU A 97 -6.44 -11.38 12.21
#